data_AF-A0A2S6U7S9-F1
#
_entry.id   AF-A0A2S6U7S9-F1
#
_cell.length_a   1.000
_cell.length_b   1.000
_cell.length_c   1.000
_cell.angle_alpha   90.00
_cell.angle_beta   90.00
_cell.angle_gamma   90.00
#
_symmetry.space_group_name_H-M   'P 1'
#
loop_
_entity.id
_entity.type
_entity.pdbx_description
1 polymer ?
#
loop_
_entity_poly.entity_id
_entity_poly.type
_entity_poly.pdbx_seq_one_letter_code
_entity_poly.pdbx_strand_id
1 'polypeptide(L)'
;MNFFKMLLRPDREELEFKEKAVIVSAANLLQIGEFQLLQLAYRKWHGRDLPEAMMDRLFATYMLHSQIPPWARHYARNILAQADQGRIDDRDPAYHRYDNEYHNSVPGGRVRFGLAVMAVILVVGGGLVLAEMSVGSPAGLLPPYLDEDTLKPRKQAISWGRSDTVTQSQGLSTDGGQP
;
A
#
# COMPACT_ATOMS: atom_id res chain seq x y z
N MET A 1 21.62 17.88 -25.04
CA MET A 1 22.39 18.02 -23.78
C MET A 1 23.87 17.88 -24.08
N ASN A 2 24.73 18.76 -23.54
CA ASN A 2 26.18 18.74 -23.80
C ASN A 2 26.92 17.96 -22.70
N PHE A 3 27.34 16.74 -23.01
CA PHE A 3 28.16 15.86 -22.15
C PHE A 3 29.46 16.54 -21.67
N PHE A 4 30.08 17.34 -22.54
CA PHE A 4 31.22 18.20 -22.18
C PHE A 4 30.91 19.18 -21.04
N LYS A 5 29.68 19.69 -20.95
CA LYS A 5 29.28 20.64 -19.91
C LYS A 5 29.10 19.94 -18.55
N MET A 6 28.76 18.65 -18.55
CA MET A 6 28.72 17.79 -17.34
C MET A 6 30.14 17.51 -16.84
N LEU A 7 31.05 17.14 -17.73
CA LEU A 7 32.45 16.88 -17.35
C LEU A 7 33.20 18.13 -16.84
N LEU A 8 32.87 19.31 -17.39
CA LEU A 8 33.49 20.57 -16.97
C LEU A 8 32.93 21.15 -15.65
N ARG A 9 31.74 20.73 -15.21
CA ARG A 9 31.09 21.19 -13.96
C ARG A 9 30.29 20.06 -13.31
N PRO A 10 30.96 19.06 -12.71
CA PRO A 10 30.30 17.96 -12.02
C PRO A 10 29.53 18.42 -10.75
N ASP A 11 29.91 19.57 -10.20
CA ASP A 11 29.31 20.23 -9.03
C ASP A 11 27.90 20.78 -9.28
N ARG A 12 27.50 20.92 -10.54
CA ARG A 12 26.22 21.53 -10.91
C ARG A 12 25.02 20.69 -10.47
N GLU A 13 25.10 19.37 -10.62
CA GLU A 13 24.04 18.48 -10.16
C GLU A 13 23.91 18.55 -8.65
N GLU A 14 25.02 18.54 -7.91
CA GLU A 14 25.02 18.66 -6.46
C GLU A 14 24.37 19.97 -5.96
N LEU A 15 24.61 21.09 -6.66
CA LEU A 15 23.97 22.37 -6.39
C LEU A 15 22.45 22.33 -6.68
N GLU A 16 22.05 21.75 -7.81
CA GLU A 16 20.62 21.59 -8.17
C GLU A 16 19.89 20.69 -7.15
N PHE A 17 20.52 19.60 -6.70
CA PHE A 17 20.00 18.74 -5.64
C PHE A 17 19.89 19.46 -4.29
N LYS A 18 20.89 20.27 -3.92
CA LYS A 18 20.86 21.07 -2.68
C LYS A 18 19.71 22.07 -2.68
N GLU A 19 19.45 22.74 -3.79
CA GLU A 19 18.34 23.69 -3.86
C GLU A 19 16.97 23.00 -3.80
N LYS A 20 16.83 21.85 -4.45
CA LYS A 20 15.59 21.06 -4.37
C LYS A 20 15.34 20.53 -2.96
N ALA A 21 16.39 20.10 -2.27
CA ALA A 21 16.29 19.64 -0.89
C ALA A 21 15.68 20.71 0.03
N VAL A 22 15.96 21.99 -0.19
CA VAL A 22 15.38 23.09 0.59
C VAL A 22 13.86 23.19 0.40
N ILE A 23 13.37 23.04 -0.83
CA ILE A 23 11.93 23.03 -1.14
C ILE A 23 11.25 21.83 -0.48
N VAL A 24 11.83 20.64 -0.65
CA VAL A 24 11.31 19.39 -0.09
C VAL A 24 11.25 19.46 1.43
N SER A 25 12.32 19.92 2.09
CA SER A 25 12.35 20.06 3.53
C SER A 25 11.30 21.05 4.04
N ALA A 26 11.11 22.19 3.37
CA ALA A 26 10.07 23.15 3.74
C ALA A 26 8.66 22.60 3.53
N ALA A 27 8.43 21.86 2.44
CA ALA A 27 7.14 21.23 2.15
C ALA A 27 6.79 20.16 3.20
N ASN A 28 7.76 19.31 3.56
CA ASN A 28 7.62 18.30 4.61
C ASN A 28 7.31 18.92 5.98
N LEU A 29 7.96 20.04 6.30
CA LEU A 29 7.75 20.74 7.57
C LEU A 29 6.34 21.35 7.68
N LEU A 30 5.76 21.73 6.54
CA LEU A 30 4.39 22.24 6.41
C LEU A 30 3.36 21.15 6.03
N GLN A 31 3.78 19.88 5.99
CA GLN A 31 2.94 18.74 5.60
C GLN A 31 2.11 18.96 4.31
N ILE A 32 2.66 19.73 3.37
CA ILE A 32 2.02 20.03 2.07
C ILE A 32 2.83 19.44 0.92
N GLY A 33 2.20 19.32 -0.25
CA GLY A 33 2.91 18.94 -1.47
C GLY A 33 3.88 20.03 -1.95
N GLU A 34 4.97 19.62 -2.61
CA GLU A 34 5.94 20.54 -3.24
C GLU A 34 5.27 21.53 -4.22
N PHE A 35 4.25 21.05 -4.93
CA PHE A 35 3.46 21.84 -5.87
C PHE A 35 2.61 22.92 -5.18
N GLN A 36 2.04 22.61 -4.02
CA GLN A 36 1.31 23.59 -3.21
C GLN A 36 2.26 24.64 -2.64
N LEU A 37 3.45 24.21 -2.18
CA LEU A 37 4.49 25.14 -1.71
C LEU A 37 4.88 26.15 -2.80
N LEU A 38 5.01 25.69 -4.05
CA LEU A 38 5.27 26.57 -5.20
C LEU A 38 4.12 27.56 -5.45
N GLN A 39 2.85 27.13 -5.36
CA GLN A 39 1.70 28.02 -5.52
C GLN A 39 1.63 29.07 -4.40
N LEU A 40 1.88 28.67 -3.15
CA LEU A 40 1.94 29.56 -1.99
C LEU A 40 3.06 30.59 -2.13
N ALA A 41 4.25 30.14 -2.53
CA ALA A 41 5.40 31.01 -2.72
C ALA A 41 5.16 32.03 -3.85
N TYR A 42 4.54 31.60 -4.97
CA TYR A 42 4.17 32.50 -6.05
C TYR A 42 3.19 33.57 -5.56
N ARG A 43 2.14 33.15 -4.84
CA ARG A 43 1.15 34.07 -4.28
C ARG A 43 1.76 35.04 -3.29
N LYS A 44 2.65 34.57 -2.41
CA LYS A 44 3.33 35.41 -1.41
C LYS A 44 4.20 36.48 -2.08
N TRP A 45 4.85 36.13 -3.20
CA TRP A 45 5.73 37.04 -3.91
C TRP A 45 5.00 38.02 -4.83
N HIS A 46 4.00 37.53 -5.59
CA HIS A 46 3.30 38.31 -6.61
C HIS A 46 1.96 38.89 -6.14
N GLY A 47 1.47 38.50 -4.96
CA GLY A 47 0.18 38.94 -4.41
C GLY A 47 -1.05 38.36 -5.10
N ARG A 48 -0.88 37.42 -6.03
CA ARG A 48 -1.96 36.81 -6.83
C ARG A 48 -1.75 35.32 -7.03
N ASP A 49 -2.83 34.60 -7.32
CA ASP A 49 -2.78 33.16 -7.53
C ASP A 49 -2.12 32.81 -8.87
N LEU A 50 -1.47 31.65 -8.90
CA LEU A 50 -0.75 31.18 -10.07
C LEU A 50 -1.76 30.80 -11.16
N PRO A 51 -1.73 31.43 -12.35
CA PRO A 51 -2.63 31.06 -13.45
C PRO A 51 -2.38 29.63 -13.90
N GLU A 52 -3.44 28.87 -14.19
CA GLU A 52 -3.37 27.46 -14.59
C GLU A 52 -2.46 27.25 -15.82
N ALA A 53 -2.57 28.12 -16.82
CA ALA A 53 -1.70 28.07 -18.01
C ALA A 53 -0.20 28.25 -17.71
N MET A 54 0.16 28.90 -16.60
CA MET A 54 1.55 29.06 -16.15
C MET A 54 2.00 27.91 -15.25
N MET A 55 1.05 27.29 -14.56
CA MET A 55 1.26 26.21 -13.61
C MET A 55 1.93 25.00 -14.27
N ASP A 56 1.39 24.52 -15.39
CA ASP A 56 1.94 23.36 -16.12
C ASP A 56 3.38 23.60 -16.57
N ARG A 57 3.66 24.78 -17.12
CA ARG A 57 5.00 25.15 -17.59
C ARG A 57 5.98 25.25 -16.44
N LEU A 58 5.56 25.83 -15.32
CA LEU A 58 6.38 25.95 -14.13
C LEU A 58 6.72 24.56 -13.58
N PHE A 59 5.74 23.68 -13.46
CA PHE A 59 5.93 22.33 -12.95
C PHE A 59 6.76 21.45 -13.90
N ALA A 60 6.54 21.53 -15.21
CA ALA A 60 7.39 20.85 -16.18
C ALA A 60 8.86 21.33 -16.06
N THR A 61 9.07 22.64 -15.89
CA THR A 61 10.42 23.18 -15.71
C THR A 61 11.04 22.71 -14.40
N TYR A 62 10.28 22.71 -13.31
CA TYR A 62 10.73 22.27 -12.00
C TYR A 62 11.05 20.76 -11.95
N MET A 63 10.17 19.92 -12.50
CA MET A 63 10.32 18.46 -12.49
C MET A 63 11.38 17.96 -13.47
N LEU A 64 11.41 18.48 -14.71
CA LEU A 64 12.35 17.99 -15.74
C LEU A 64 13.73 18.62 -15.63
N HIS A 65 13.83 19.87 -15.20
CA HIS A 65 15.09 20.61 -15.22
C HIS A 65 15.62 20.95 -13.84
N SER A 66 14.95 20.54 -12.76
CA SER A 66 15.30 20.89 -11.36
C SER A 66 15.49 22.39 -11.13
N GLN A 67 14.90 23.23 -12.00
CA GLN A 67 15.07 24.67 -11.96
C GLN A 67 14.05 25.27 -10.99
N ILE A 68 14.56 25.83 -9.89
CA ILE A 68 13.74 26.42 -8.86
C ILE A 68 13.70 27.93 -9.06
N PRO A 69 12.51 28.53 -9.18
CA PRO A 69 12.39 29.98 -9.24
C PRO A 69 12.96 30.64 -7.99
N PRO A 70 13.59 31.82 -8.10
CA PRO A 70 14.18 32.52 -6.95
C PRO A 70 13.17 32.80 -5.82
N TRP A 71 11.93 33.13 -6.17
CA TRP A 71 10.85 33.38 -5.20
C TRP A 71 10.48 32.12 -4.40
N ALA A 72 10.51 30.94 -5.03
CA ALA A 72 10.23 29.66 -4.38
C ALA A 72 11.34 29.32 -3.39
N ARG A 73 12.59 29.48 -3.82
CA ARG A 73 13.77 29.27 -2.97
C ARG A 73 13.76 30.20 -1.76
N HIS A 74 13.46 31.48 -1.99
CA HIS A 74 13.38 32.47 -0.91
C HIS A 74 12.28 32.11 0.10
N TYR A 75 11.11 31.71 -0.38
CA TYR A 75 10.00 31.31 0.47
C TYR A 75 10.33 30.09 1.34
N ALA A 76 10.89 29.02 0.74
CA ALA A 76 11.28 27.81 1.49
C ALA A 76 12.36 28.09 2.54
N ARG A 77 13.36 28.92 2.23
CA ARG A 77 14.36 29.36 3.22
C ARG A 77 13.74 30.14 4.38
N ASN A 78 12.76 30.99 4.10
CA ASN A 78 12.07 31.75 5.12
C ASN A 78 11.24 30.83 6.04
N ILE A 79 10.60 29.79 5.49
CA ILE A 79 9.89 28.77 6.28
C ILE A 79 10.86 28.04 7.22
N LEU A 80 11.99 27.55 6.70
CA LEU A 80 13.00 26.87 7.50
C LEU A 80 13.55 27.78 8.61
N ALA A 81 13.84 29.04 8.30
CA ALA A 81 14.30 30.00 9.29
C ALA A 81 13.26 30.29 10.40
N GLN A 82 11.97 30.28 10.06
CA GLN A 82 10.89 30.42 11.04
C GLN A 82 10.69 29.13 11.85
N ALA A 83 10.91 27.97 11.24
CA ALA A 83 10.84 26.68 11.90
C ALA A 83 11.94 26.54 12.97
N ASP A 84 13.16 26.97 12.66
CA ASP A 84 14.28 27.00 13.60
C ASP A 84 13.98 27.90 14.82
N GLN A 85 13.10 28.90 14.65
CA GLN A 85 12.65 29.79 15.73
C GLN A 85 11.42 29.26 16.48
N GLY A 86 10.89 28.09 16.11
CA GLY A 86 9.66 27.52 16.67
C GLY A 86 8.39 28.32 16.34
N ARG A 87 8.41 29.10 15.25
CA ARG A 87 7.31 30.02 14.86
C ARG A 87 6.41 29.48 13.75
N ILE A 88 6.71 28.29 13.23
CA ILE A 88 5.85 27.65 12.22
C ILE A 88 4.78 26.85 12.95
N ASP A 89 3.52 27.21 12.68
CA ASP A 89 2.38 26.33 12.91
C ASP A 89 2.06 25.64 11.59
N ASP A 90 2.40 24.37 11.51
CA ASP A 90 2.06 23.48 10.39
C ASP A 90 0.54 23.45 10.18
N ARG A 91 -0.27 23.68 11.22
CA ARG A 91 -1.73 23.62 11.10
C ARG A 91 -2.38 24.90 10.60
N ASP A 92 -1.60 25.94 10.28
CA ASP A 92 -2.15 27.21 9.81
C ASP A 92 -2.91 27.04 8.48
N PRO A 93 -4.21 27.37 8.42
CA PRO A 93 -5.00 27.31 7.19
C PRO A 93 -4.41 28.11 6.02
N ALA A 94 -3.54 29.08 6.29
CA ALA A 94 -2.85 29.85 5.25
C ALA A 94 -1.93 28.96 4.39
N TYR A 95 -1.30 27.93 4.97
CA TYR A 95 -0.46 26.98 4.23
C TYR A 95 -1.30 25.93 3.49
N HIS A 96 -2.48 25.61 3.99
CA HIS A 96 -3.34 24.56 3.44
C HIS A 96 -4.40 25.07 2.46
N ARG A 97 -4.27 26.31 1.97
CA ARG A 97 -5.24 26.93 1.07
C ARG A 97 -5.56 26.11 -0.18
N TYR A 98 -4.56 25.40 -0.71
CA TYR A 98 -4.66 24.59 -1.92
C TYR A 98 -4.73 23.10 -1.63
N ASP A 99 -4.83 22.72 -0.36
CA ASP A 99 -5.04 21.35 0.05
C ASP A 99 -6.53 21.07 0.19
N ASN A 100 -7.07 20.30 -0.75
CA ASN A 100 -8.47 19.89 -0.73
C ASN A 100 -8.75 18.82 0.35
N GLU A 101 -7.71 18.20 0.91
CA GLU A 101 -7.81 17.08 1.84
C GLU A 101 -7.60 17.50 3.30
N TYR A 102 -6.98 18.66 3.54
CA TYR A 102 -6.64 19.20 4.86
C TYR A 102 -7.82 19.37 5.83
N HIS A 103 -9.04 19.54 5.32
CA HIS A 103 -10.25 19.73 6.13
C HIS A 103 -11.23 18.56 6.10
N ASN A 104 -10.88 17.46 5.44
CA ASN A 104 -11.69 16.25 5.48
C ASN A 104 -11.47 15.52 6.82
N SER A 105 -11.90 16.13 7.91
CA SER A 105 -12.26 15.40 9.13
C SER A 105 -13.40 14.47 8.76
N VAL A 106 -13.07 13.26 8.33
CA VAL A 106 -14.06 12.22 8.01
C VAL A 106 -14.87 11.99 9.29
N PRO A 107 -16.15 12.41 9.36
CA PRO A 107 -16.92 12.25 10.57
C PRO A 107 -17.04 10.74 10.86
N GLY A 108 -16.52 10.32 12.02
CA GLY A 108 -16.49 8.92 12.43
C GLY A 108 -15.38 8.07 11.79
N GLY A 109 -14.29 8.65 11.27
CA GLY A 109 -13.16 7.90 10.69
C GLY A 109 -12.59 6.80 11.60
N ARG A 110 -12.49 7.07 12.91
CA ARG A 110 -12.07 6.08 13.91
C ARG A 110 -13.02 4.87 14.02
N VAL A 111 -14.33 5.11 13.90
CA VAL A 111 -15.35 4.04 13.95
C VAL A 111 -15.27 3.19 12.70
N ARG A 112 -15.16 3.81 11.51
CA ARG A 112 -15.02 3.09 10.24
C ARG A 112 -13.75 2.25 10.19
N PHE A 113 -12.63 2.81 10.67
CA PHE A 113 -11.36 2.09 10.78
C PHE A 113 -11.48 0.91 11.75
N GLY A 114 -12.05 1.12 12.95
CA GLY A 114 -12.28 0.05 13.91
C GLY A 114 -13.18 -1.07 13.36
N LEU A 115 -14.22 -0.71 12.61
CA LEU A 115 -15.15 -1.66 11.98
C LEU A 115 -14.45 -2.48 10.88
N ALA A 116 -13.60 -1.84 10.07
CA ALA A 116 -12.78 -2.53 9.07
C ALA A 116 -11.80 -3.51 9.71
N VAL A 117 -11.08 -3.08 10.76
CA VAL A 117 -10.15 -3.95 11.51
C VAL A 117 -10.90 -5.14 12.12
N MET A 118 -12.06 -4.90 12.74
CA MET A 118 -12.92 -5.97 13.28
C MET A 118 -13.37 -6.95 12.21
N ALA A 119 -13.77 -6.47 11.03
CA ALA A 119 -14.17 -7.32 9.92
C ALA A 119 -13.01 -8.21 9.45
N VAL A 120 -11.80 -7.67 9.33
CA VAL A 120 -10.60 -8.45 8.98
C VAL A 120 -10.31 -9.51 10.03
N ILE A 121 -10.36 -9.15 11.32
CA ILE A 121 -10.14 -10.11 12.43
C ILE A 121 -11.20 -11.21 12.41
N LEU A 122 -12.48 -10.88 12.18
CA LEU A 122 -13.55 -11.87 12.11
C LEU A 122 -13.39 -12.81 10.92
N VAL A 123 -13.01 -12.29 9.74
CA VAL A 123 -12.83 -13.11 8.54
C VAL A 123 -11.62 -14.03 8.71
N VAL A 124 -10.49 -13.49 9.15
CA VAL A 124 -9.25 -14.26 9.30
C VAL A 124 -9.37 -15.22 10.49
N GLY A 125 -9.72 -14.71 11.67
CA GLY A 125 -9.86 -15.51 12.88
C GLY A 125 -10.99 -16.53 12.79
N GLY A 126 -12.15 -16.13 12.24
CA GLY A 126 -13.27 -17.03 11.98
C GLY A 126 -12.90 -18.11 10.96
N GLY A 127 -12.17 -17.75 9.90
CA GLY A 127 -11.66 -18.73 8.93
C GLY A 127 -10.72 -19.76 9.55
N LEU A 128 -9.80 -19.34 10.42
CA LEU A 128 -8.92 -20.26 11.15
C LEU A 128 -9.70 -21.20 12.08
N VAL A 129 -10.65 -20.68 12.84
CA VAL A 129 -11.48 -21.50 13.75
C VAL A 129 -12.35 -22.49 12.97
N LEU A 130 -12.96 -22.05 11.87
CA LEU A 130 -13.75 -22.94 11.00
C LEU A 130 -12.89 -24.01 10.34
N ALA A 131 -11.64 -23.69 9.98
CA ALA A 131 -10.71 -24.68 9.45
C ALA A 131 -10.42 -25.78 10.49
N GLU A 132 -10.12 -25.41 11.73
CA GLU A 132 -9.93 -26.36 12.84
C GLU A 132 -11.18 -27.20 13.10
N MET A 133 -12.38 -26.60 13.06
CA MET A 133 -13.63 -27.32 13.23
C MET A 133 -13.99 -28.24 12.05
N SER A 134 -13.52 -27.90 10.84
CA SER A 134 -13.78 -28.68 9.62
C SER A 134 -12.84 -29.86 9.46
N VAL A 135 -11.69 -29.87 10.15
CA VAL A 135 -10.76 -31.00 10.15
C VAL A 135 -11.22 -32.00 11.21
N GLY A 136 -11.63 -33.19 10.78
CA GLY A 136 -11.80 -34.33 11.69
C GLY A 136 -10.44 -34.77 12.25
N SER A 137 -10.41 -35.28 13.50
CA SER A 137 -9.21 -35.63 14.27
C SER A 137 -8.04 -36.11 13.38
N PRO A 138 -6.89 -35.40 13.37
CA PRO A 138 -5.77 -35.78 12.53
C PRO A 138 -5.17 -37.09 13.05
N ALA A 139 -5.41 -38.19 12.35
CA ALA A 139 -4.75 -39.46 12.63
C ALA A 139 -3.31 -39.47 12.07
N GLY A 140 -2.46 -38.62 12.66
CA GLY A 140 -1.01 -38.67 12.52
C GLY A 140 -0.36 -37.46 11.85
N LEU A 141 0.74 -37.01 12.45
CA LEU A 141 1.59 -35.90 12.00
C LEU A 141 2.60 -36.31 10.91
N LEU A 142 2.60 -37.58 10.48
CA LEU A 142 3.56 -38.12 9.52
C LEU A 142 2.87 -38.42 8.18
N PRO A 143 3.41 -38.00 7.02
CA PRO A 143 2.90 -38.46 5.74
C PRO A 143 3.10 -39.98 5.60
N PRO A 144 2.11 -40.73 5.10
CA PRO A 144 0.82 -40.28 4.56
C PRO A 144 -0.19 -39.95 5.68
N TYR A 145 -0.93 -38.85 5.51
CA TYR A 145 -2.02 -38.44 6.41
C TYR A 145 -3.07 -39.57 6.45
N LEU A 146 -3.14 -40.30 7.57
CA LEU A 146 -4.13 -41.35 7.75
C LEU A 146 -5.35 -40.73 8.44
N ASP A 147 -6.54 -40.96 7.90
CA ASP A 147 -7.79 -40.57 8.57
C ASP A 147 -8.26 -41.71 9.49
N GLU A 148 -8.86 -41.40 10.64
CA GLU A 148 -9.36 -42.44 11.58
C GLU A 148 -10.39 -43.38 10.93
N ASP A 149 -11.07 -42.91 9.88
CA ASP A 149 -12.02 -43.71 9.11
C ASP A 149 -11.35 -44.78 8.24
N THR A 150 -10.07 -44.62 7.90
CA THR A 150 -9.26 -45.66 7.25
C THR A 150 -8.75 -46.71 8.23
N LEU A 151 -8.70 -46.39 9.52
CA LEU A 151 -8.18 -47.26 10.58
C LEU A 151 -9.25 -48.16 11.22
N LYS A 152 -10.55 -47.96 10.93
CA LYS A 152 -11.61 -48.83 11.45
C LYS A 152 -11.49 -50.22 10.82
N PRO A 153 -11.07 -51.28 11.56
CA PRO A 153 -11.11 -52.62 11.00
C PRO A 153 -12.56 -52.97 10.73
N ARG A 154 -12.89 -53.26 9.47
CA ARG A 154 -14.14 -53.94 9.12
C ARG A 154 -14.16 -55.20 9.99
N LYS A 155 -15.13 -55.32 10.91
CA LYS A 155 -15.39 -56.57 11.63
C LYS A 155 -15.78 -57.62 10.59
N GLN A 156 -14.78 -58.25 9.98
CA GLN A 156 -14.96 -59.51 9.29
C GLN A 156 -15.34 -60.48 10.40
N ALA A 157 -16.62 -60.86 10.44
CA ALA A 157 -17.05 -62.00 11.21
C ALA A 157 -16.22 -63.18 10.71
N ILE A 158 -15.26 -63.62 11.52
CA ILE A 158 -14.45 -64.80 11.26
C ILE A 158 -15.42 -65.98 11.32
N SER A 159 -15.96 -66.38 10.17
CA SER A 159 -16.63 -67.66 10.02
C SER A 159 -15.54 -68.71 9.83
N TRP A 160 -15.02 -69.23 10.93
CA TRP A 160 -14.16 -70.41 10.92
C TRP A 160 -15.05 -71.65 10.93
N GLY A 161 -15.11 -72.39 9.82
CA GLY A 161 -15.64 -73.75 9.80
C GLY A 161 -16.96 -74.00 9.07
N ARG A 162 -17.24 -73.33 7.94
CA ARG A 162 -18.16 -73.88 6.94
C ARG A 162 -17.56 -73.71 5.55
N SER A 163 -17.24 -74.84 4.92
CA SER A 163 -17.12 -74.89 3.46
C SER A 163 -18.44 -74.41 2.87
N ASP A 164 -18.39 -73.93 1.64
CA ASP A 164 -19.55 -73.47 0.87
C ASP A 164 -19.91 -72.01 1.20
N THR A 165 -19.28 -71.07 0.51
CA THR A 165 -19.98 -70.26 -0.50
C THR A 165 -19.05 -69.24 -1.18
N VAL A 166 -18.67 -69.60 -2.41
CA VAL A 166 -18.65 -68.80 -3.63
C VAL A 166 -18.06 -67.39 -3.58
N THR A 167 -16.82 -67.30 -4.06
CA THR A 167 -16.29 -66.11 -4.74
C THR A 167 -17.10 -65.85 -6.01
N GLN A 168 -17.80 -64.73 -6.10
CA GLN A 168 -18.03 -64.08 -7.38
C GLN A 168 -17.97 -62.57 -7.23
N SER A 169 -16.79 -62.04 -7.54
CA SER A 169 -16.56 -60.65 -7.91
C SER A 169 -17.35 -60.34 -9.18
N GLN A 170 -18.24 -59.35 -9.14
CA GLN A 170 -18.65 -58.64 -10.34
C GLN A 170 -18.10 -57.21 -10.27
N GLY A 171 -16.99 -57.02 -10.99
CA GLY A 171 -16.54 -55.71 -11.42
C GLY A 171 -17.47 -55.20 -12.51
N LEU A 172 -17.79 -53.92 -12.41
CA LEU A 172 -18.44 -53.15 -13.46
C LEU A 172 -17.38 -52.85 -14.54
N SER A 173 -17.59 -53.33 -15.76
CA SER A 173 -16.85 -52.88 -16.95
C SER A 173 -17.87 -52.61 -18.04
N THR A 174 -18.02 -51.32 -18.35
CA THR A 174 -18.76 -50.79 -19.48
C THR A 174 -17.90 -50.90 -20.74
N ASP A 175 -18.37 -51.55 -21.81
CA ASP A 175 -18.05 -51.14 -23.19
C ASP A 175 -18.97 -51.79 -24.25
N GLY A 176 -19.40 -50.97 -25.22
CA GLY A 176 -19.60 -51.33 -26.63
C GLY A 176 -20.89 -52.01 -27.14
N GLY A 177 -21.68 -51.29 -27.94
CA GLY A 177 -22.28 -51.85 -29.16
C GLY A 177 -23.79 -51.68 -29.41
N GLN A 178 -24.16 -50.64 -30.16
CA GLN A 178 -25.45 -50.46 -30.85
C GLN A 178 -25.52 -51.33 -32.14
N PRO A 179 -26.71 -51.64 -32.70
CA PRO A 179 -27.49 -50.66 -33.47
C PRO A 179 -28.94 -50.44 -32.99
#